data_AF-A0A5C5PKI2-F1
#
_entry.id   AF-A0A5C5PKI2-F1
#
_cell.length_a   1.000
_cell.length_b   1.000
_cell.length_c   1.000
_cell.angle_alpha   90.00
_cell.angle_beta   90.00
_cell.angle_gamma   90.00
#
_symmetry.space_group_name_H-M   'P 1'
#
loop_
_entity.id
_entity.type
_entity.pdbx_description
1 polymer ?
#
loop_
_entity_poly.entity_id
_entity_poly.type
_entity_poly.pdbx_seq_one_letter_code
_entity_poly.pdbx_strand_id
1 'polypeptide(L)'
;MSFGMRIWGANGALELDENSFTVRVVYSAVLLSADYAPSRSIFISIPGVTPATHSAVCVPITNYGTDGQNIRNIQYTPIVGNNGVTVFWGQPNTNGPLGVLTPQRLLVMKYR
;
A
#
# COMPACT_ATOMS: atom_id res chain seq x y z
N MET A 1 16.60 -18.90 5.50
CA MET A 1 15.81 -19.63 4.48
C MET A 1 15.29 -18.60 3.48
N SER A 2 15.42 -18.85 2.18
CA SER A 2 14.76 -18.04 1.13
C SER A 2 13.34 -18.58 0.95
N PHE A 3 12.36 -17.70 0.81
CA PHE A 3 10.95 -18.05 0.58
C PHE A 3 10.47 -17.29 -0.64
N GLY A 4 9.78 -17.95 -1.57
CA GLY A 4 9.19 -17.30 -2.74
C GLY A 4 8.86 -18.25 -3.87
N MET A 5 8.48 -17.67 -5.01
CA MET A 5 8.11 -18.41 -6.21
C MET A 5 9.33 -18.57 -7.12
N ARG A 6 9.49 -19.78 -7.64
CA ARG A 6 10.47 -20.10 -8.67
C ARG A 6 9.78 -20.68 -9.87
N ILE A 7 10.25 -20.32 -11.06
CA ILE A 7 9.77 -20.86 -12.33
C ILE A 7 10.94 -21.52 -13.02
N TRP A 8 10.72 -22.76 -13.47
CA TRP A 8 11.68 -23.54 -14.23
C TRP A 8 11.19 -23.69 -15.66
N GLY A 9 12.09 -23.50 -16.61
CA GLY A 9 11.83 -23.74 -18.03
C GLY A 9 11.74 -25.24 -18.35
N ALA A 10 11.31 -25.55 -19.58
CA ALA A 10 11.14 -26.93 -20.04
C ALA A 10 12.45 -27.76 -20.05
N ASN A 11 13.60 -27.09 -20.07
CA ASN A 11 14.93 -27.70 -19.96
C ASN A 11 15.40 -27.88 -18.50
N GLY A 12 14.58 -27.53 -17.50
CA GLY A 12 14.93 -27.57 -16.08
C GLY A 12 15.77 -26.40 -15.58
N ALA A 13 16.07 -25.40 -16.43
CA ALA A 13 16.76 -24.20 -16.01
C ALA A 13 15.86 -23.30 -15.15
N LEU A 14 16.43 -22.67 -14.11
CA LEU A 14 15.72 -21.67 -13.31
C LEU A 14 15.59 -20.38 -14.12
N GLU A 15 14.37 -20.00 -14.47
CA GLU A 15 14.09 -18.79 -15.26
C GLU A 15 13.64 -17.61 -14.40
N LEU A 16 12.98 -17.90 -13.27
CA LEU A 16 12.52 -16.87 -12.36
C LEU A 16 12.73 -17.32 -10.92
N ASP A 17 13.20 -16.43 -10.07
CA ASP A 17 13.38 -16.64 -8.64
C ASP A 17 13.07 -15.38 -7.82
N GLU A 18 13.31 -15.46 -6.51
CA GLU A 18 13.10 -14.36 -5.56
C GLU A 18 13.98 -13.13 -5.83
N ASN A 19 14.99 -13.28 -6.69
CA ASN A 19 15.98 -12.27 -7.03
C ASN A 19 15.72 -11.60 -8.38
N SER A 20 14.78 -12.15 -9.16
CA SER A 20 14.51 -11.75 -10.54
C SER A 20 13.73 -10.43 -10.65
N PHE A 21 13.10 -9.97 -9.56
CA PHE A 21 12.32 -8.74 -9.54
C PHE A 21 13.00 -7.64 -8.73
N THR A 22 13.02 -6.43 -9.29
CA THR A 22 13.53 -5.21 -8.65
C THR A 22 12.63 -4.70 -7.52
N VAL A 23 11.33 -4.98 -7.63
CA VAL A 23 10.31 -4.56 -6.65
C VAL A 23 9.39 -5.73 -6.35
N ARG A 24 9.05 -5.91 -5.08
CA ARG A 24 8.07 -6.91 -4.64
C ARG A 24 7.09 -6.31 -3.65
N VAL A 25 5.83 -6.75 -3.71
CA VAL A 25 4.82 -6.42 -2.69
C VAL A 25 5.07 -7.28 -1.45
N VAL A 26 5.28 -6.64 -0.30
CA VAL A 26 5.52 -7.31 0.99
C VAL A 26 4.32 -7.26 1.92
N TYR A 27 3.37 -6.37 1.65
CA TYR A 27 2.11 -6.28 2.39
C TYR A 27 1.00 -5.75 1.47
N SER A 28 -0.19 -6.33 1.59
CA SER A 28 -1.40 -5.81 0.93
C SER A 28 -2.60 -5.95 1.86
N ALA A 29 -3.38 -4.87 1.98
CA ALA A 29 -4.64 -4.87 2.72
C ALA A 29 -5.65 -3.94 2.05
N VAL A 30 -6.94 -4.24 2.23
CA VAL A 30 -8.02 -3.32 1.85
C VAL A 30 -8.33 -2.44 3.05
N LEU A 31 -8.39 -1.14 2.82
CA LEU A 31 -8.65 -0.12 3.84
C LEU A 31 -9.89 0.67 3.46
N LEU A 32 -10.72 0.96 4.45
CA LEU A 32 -11.85 1.86 4.36
C LEU A 32 -11.87 2.72 5.62
N SER A 33 -11.84 4.04 5.47
CA SER A 33 -11.76 4.96 6.63
C SER A 33 -12.91 4.83 7.63
N ALA A 34 -14.10 4.42 7.16
CA ALA A 34 -15.28 4.20 8.01
C ALA A 34 -15.06 3.10 9.07
N ASP A 35 -14.14 2.16 8.83
CA ASP A 35 -13.85 1.06 9.75
C ASP A 35 -12.98 1.50 10.95
N TYR A 36 -12.42 2.72 10.91
CA TYR A 36 -11.37 3.18 11.82
C TYR A 36 -11.73 4.52 12.53
N ALA A 37 -13.01 4.76 12.75
CA ALA A 37 -13.55 5.98 13.35
C ALA A 37 -12.83 6.42 14.66
N PRO A 38 -12.71 7.73 14.98
CA PRO A 38 -12.74 8.93 14.14
C PRO A 38 -11.31 9.44 13.83
N SER A 39 -10.33 8.55 13.67
CA SER A 39 -8.94 8.95 13.47
C SER A 39 -8.70 9.41 12.03
N ARG A 40 -7.93 10.49 11.84
CA ARG A 40 -7.51 11.00 10.50
C ARG A 40 -6.56 10.03 9.78
N SER A 41 -5.95 9.14 10.56
CA SER A 41 -5.00 8.15 10.08
C SER A 41 -5.08 6.86 10.89
N ILE A 42 -4.46 5.82 10.34
CA ILE A 42 -4.19 4.56 11.02
C ILE A 42 -2.71 4.21 10.84
N PHE A 43 -2.09 3.68 11.90
CA PHE A 43 -0.78 3.04 11.79
C PHE A 43 -0.97 1.53 11.59
N ILE A 44 -0.38 1.00 10.53
CA ILE A 44 -0.38 -0.42 10.21
C ILE A 44 1.01 -0.95 10.50
N SER A 45 1.11 -1.82 11.51
CA SER A 45 2.38 -2.45 11.89
C SER A 45 2.78 -3.50 10.85
N ILE A 46 3.97 -3.33 10.28
CA ILE A 46 4.55 -4.23 9.27
C ILE A 46 6.05 -4.37 9.61
N PRO A 47 6.44 -5.41 10.37
CA PRO A 47 7.82 -5.58 10.81
C PRO A 47 8.82 -5.60 9.64
N GLY A 48 9.96 -4.92 9.81
CA GLY A 48 11.03 -4.89 8.81
C GLY A 48 10.84 -3.89 7.66
N VAL A 49 9.71 -3.17 7.62
CA VAL A 49 9.52 -2.03 6.71
C VAL A 49 10.38 -0.85 7.17
N THR A 50 11.04 -0.19 6.22
CA THR A 50 11.82 1.03 6.47
C THR A 50 11.70 2.01 5.29
N PRO A 51 11.73 3.33 5.54
CA PRO A 51 11.64 4.33 4.46
C PRO A 51 12.79 4.25 3.44
N ALA A 52 13.95 3.71 3.85
CA ALA A 52 15.12 3.61 3.00
C ALA A 52 14.98 2.54 1.90
N THR A 53 14.13 1.53 2.09
CA THR A 53 14.03 0.37 1.19
C THR A 53 12.61 0.03 0.77
N HIS A 54 11.60 0.73 1.32
CA HIS A 54 10.20 0.45 1.06
C HIS A 54 9.46 1.69 0.58
N SER A 55 8.48 1.46 -0.28
CA SER A 55 7.50 2.45 -0.72
C SER A 55 6.10 1.91 -0.47
N ALA A 56 5.12 2.80 -0.38
CA ALA A 56 3.73 2.42 -0.21
C ALA A 56 2.82 3.27 -1.07
N VAL A 57 1.74 2.68 -1.56
CA VAL A 57 0.70 3.37 -2.33
C VAL A 57 -0.67 2.80 -1.97
N CYS A 58 -1.68 3.66 -1.94
CA CYS A 58 -3.08 3.25 -1.83
C CYS A 58 -3.72 3.36 -3.22
N VAL A 59 -4.33 2.28 -3.71
CA VAL A 59 -4.95 2.24 -5.04
C VAL A 59 -6.45 2.03 -4.87
N PRO A 60 -7.32 2.85 -5.49
CA PRO A 60 -8.75 2.58 -5.58
C PRO A 60 -9.06 1.18 -6.12
N ILE A 61 -9.99 0.46 -5.47
CA ILE A 61 -10.46 -0.86 -5.94
C ILE A 61 -11.93 -0.85 -6.36
N THR A 62 -12.54 0.33 -6.38
CA THR A 62 -13.89 0.59 -6.89
C THR A 62 -13.83 1.79 -7.83
N ASN A 63 -14.92 2.04 -8.55
CA ASN A 63 -15.02 3.18 -9.43
C ASN A 63 -14.83 4.50 -8.66
N TYR A 64 -13.74 5.19 -8.93
CA TYR A 64 -13.51 6.57 -8.51
C TYR A 64 -14.05 7.48 -9.60
N GLY A 65 -14.93 8.42 -9.25
CA GLY A 65 -15.34 9.45 -10.20
C GLY A 65 -14.16 10.39 -10.52
N THR A 66 -14.30 11.17 -11.59
CA THR A 66 -13.32 12.20 -11.98
C THR A 66 -13.66 13.59 -11.43
N ASP A 67 -14.74 13.71 -10.67
CA ASP A 67 -15.12 14.95 -10.01
C ASP A 67 -14.16 15.26 -8.85
N GLY A 68 -13.40 16.36 -9.01
CA GLY A 68 -12.40 16.82 -8.05
C GLY A 68 -12.98 17.42 -6.76
N GLN A 69 -14.30 17.64 -6.67
CA GLN A 69 -14.96 18.15 -5.46
C GLN A 69 -15.58 17.03 -4.61
N ASN A 70 -15.60 15.80 -5.10
CA ASN A 70 -16.26 14.69 -4.41
C ASN A 70 -15.30 14.00 -3.42
N ILE A 71 -15.63 14.06 -2.12
CA ILE A 71 -14.84 13.44 -1.05
C ILE A 71 -14.71 11.92 -1.18
N ARG A 72 -15.59 11.24 -1.91
CA ARG A 72 -15.48 9.80 -2.21
C ARG A 72 -14.34 9.48 -3.18
N ASN A 73 -13.83 10.49 -3.89
CA ASN A 73 -12.75 10.37 -4.87
C ASN A 73 -11.39 10.78 -4.29
N ILE A 74 -11.28 10.97 -2.97
CA ILE A 74 -10.00 11.29 -2.32
C ILE A 74 -9.17 10.00 -2.16
N GLN A 75 -7.94 10.03 -2.67
CA GLN A 75 -6.96 8.95 -2.46
C GLN A 75 -6.35 9.05 -1.07
N TYR A 76 -6.13 7.90 -0.42
CA TYR A 76 -5.45 7.85 0.87
C TYR A 76 -3.95 8.04 0.70
N THR A 77 -3.31 8.69 1.67
CA THR A 77 -1.88 8.99 1.63
C THR A 77 -1.13 8.09 2.60
N PRO A 78 -0.42 7.05 2.13
CA PRO A 78 0.47 6.27 2.97
C PRO A 78 1.80 6.99 3.17
N ILE A 79 2.31 6.97 4.40
CA ILE A 79 3.67 7.39 4.76
C ILE A 79 4.37 6.18 5.38
N VAL A 80 5.46 5.75 4.73
CA VAL A 80 6.30 4.67 5.23
C VAL A 80 7.10 5.17 6.42
N GLY A 81 7.02 4.43 7.54
CA GLY A 81 7.84 4.63 8.73
C GLY A 81 8.70 3.39 9.02
N ASN A 82 9.39 3.41 10.16
CA ASN A 82 10.05 2.20 10.65
C ASN A 82 9.01 1.22 11.20
N ASN A 83 9.08 -0.03 10.75
CA ASN A 83 8.21 -1.15 11.14
C ASN A 83 6.71 -0.93 10.85
N GLY A 84 6.38 -0.08 9.88
CA GLY A 84 4.99 0.08 9.48
C GLY A 84 4.74 1.24 8.53
N VAL A 85 3.47 1.45 8.25
CA VAL A 85 2.98 2.51 7.38
C VAL A 85 1.85 3.24 8.08
N THR A 86 1.94 4.56 8.13
CA THR A 86 0.83 5.41 8.57
C THR A 86 0.01 5.79 7.35
N VAL A 87 -1.26 5.40 7.30
CA VAL A 87 -2.17 5.78 6.21
C VAL A 87 -3.07 6.89 6.69
N PHE A 88 -3.07 8.01 5.96
CA PHE A 88 -3.97 9.13 6.18
C PHE A 88 -5.13 9.04 5.19
N TRP A 89 -6.35 9.36 5.66
CA TRP A 89 -7.54 9.34 4.81
C TRP A 89 -7.63 10.54 3.85
N GLY A 90 -6.59 11.37 3.80
CA GLY A 90 -6.45 12.53 2.93
C GLY A 90 -5.06 13.14 3.15
N GLN A 91 -4.88 14.41 2.80
CA GLN A 91 -3.59 15.09 2.98
C GLN A 91 -3.16 15.11 4.47
N PRO A 92 -1.92 14.72 4.82
CA PRO A 92 -1.40 14.84 6.18
C PRO A 92 -1.27 16.31 6.63
N ASN A 93 -1.28 16.55 7.94
CA ASN A 93 -1.04 17.87 8.56
C ASN A 93 -1.95 19.02 8.09
N THR A 94 -3.22 18.71 7.79
CA THR A 94 -4.24 19.72 7.47
C THR A 94 -5.57 19.35 8.11
N ASN A 95 -6.51 20.29 8.13
CA ASN A 95 -7.91 20.08 8.51
C ASN A 95 -8.84 19.90 7.28
N GLY A 96 -8.25 19.69 6.09
CA GLY A 96 -8.99 19.46 4.85
C GLY A 96 -9.83 18.17 4.86
N PRO A 97 -10.69 17.99 3.83
CA PRO A 97 -11.64 16.88 3.75
C PRO A 97 -10.93 15.52 3.78
N LEU A 98 -11.66 14.52 4.27
CA LEU A 98 -11.21 13.14 4.32
C LEU A 98 -11.95 12.32 3.27
N GLY A 99 -11.20 11.44 2.63
CA GLY A 99 -11.73 10.35 1.83
C GLY A 99 -12.56 9.44 2.72
N VAL A 100 -13.84 9.39 2.42
CA VAL A 100 -14.81 8.57 3.14
C VAL A 100 -15.50 7.65 2.15
N LEU A 101 -15.87 6.46 2.63
CA LEU A 101 -16.82 5.55 1.98
C LEU A 101 -16.33 4.85 0.70
N THR A 102 -15.05 4.96 0.33
CA THR A 102 -14.50 4.24 -0.82
C THR A 102 -13.29 3.40 -0.44
N PRO A 103 -13.34 2.06 -0.59
CA PRO A 103 -12.24 1.20 -0.20
C PRO A 103 -11.04 1.36 -1.15
N GLN A 104 -9.85 1.32 -0.57
CA GLN A 104 -8.59 1.37 -1.31
C GLN A 104 -7.67 0.23 -0.85
N ARG A 105 -6.90 -0.32 -1.77
CA ARG A 105 -5.87 -1.31 -1.45
C ARG A 105 -4.56 -0.62 -1.15
N LEU A 106 -4.09 -0.77 0.09
CA LEU A 106 -2.70 -0.46 0.43
C LEU A 106 -1.80 -1.55 -0.15
N LEU A 107 -0.75 -1.11 -0.84
CA LEU A 107 0.37 -1.93 -1.29
C LEU A 107 1.63 -1.36 -0.66
N VAL A 108 2.37 -2.19 0.08
CA VAL A 108 3.72 -1.86 0.56
C VAL A 108 4.69 -2.70 -0.24
N MET A 109 5.64 -2.02 -0.85
CA MET A 109 6.60 -2.59 -1.77
C MET A 109 8.00 -2.45 -1.19
N LYS A 110 8.85 -3.44 -1.43
CA LYS A 110 10.27 -3.39 -1.11
C LYS A 110 11.07 -3.27 -2.40
N TYR A 111 11.91 -2.25 -2.47
CA TYR A 111 12.97 -2.12 -3.46
C TYR A 111 14.19 -2.90 -3.00
N ARG A 112 14.87 -3.53 -3.95
CA ARG A 112 16.07 -4.31 -3.70
C ARG A 112 17.34 -3.48 -3.84
#